data_AF-A0A1G5VJV4-F1
#
_entry.id   AF-A0A1G5VJV4-F1
#
_cell.length_a   1.000
_cell.length_b   1.000
_cell.length_c   1.000
_cell.angle_alpha   90.00
_cell.angle_beta   90.00
_cell.angle_gamma   90.00
#
_symmetry.space_group_name_H-M   'P 1'
#
loop_
_entity.id
_entity.type
_entity.pdbx_description
1 polymer ?
#
loop_
_entity_poly.entity_id
_entity_poly.type
_entity_poly.pdbx_seq_one_letter_code
_entity_poly.pdbx_strand_id
1 'polypeptide(L)' 'MKILFNCPRCGSVVGYNQLWCEGCGFQLDIEGYSSWEEATEEKKDDDCYWDDDF' A
#
# COMPACT_ATOMS: atom_id res chain seq x y z
N MET A 1 -8.45 11.83 -7.72
CA MET A 1 -7.48 11.15 -8.61
C MET A 1 -7.88 9.68 -8.74
N LYS A 2 -7.79 9.08 -9.93
CA LYS A 2 -8.11 7.66 -10.15
C LYS A 2 -6.78 6.90 -10.33
N ILE A 3 -6.52 5.94 -9.46
CA ILE A 3 -5.31 5.10 -9.54
C ILE A 3 -5.54 4.03 -10.62
N LEU A 4 -4.59 3.94 -11.54
CA LEU A 4 -4.58 3.04 -12.68
C LEU A 4 -3.30 2.20 -12.63
N PHE A 5 -3.40 0.92 -12.98
CA PHE A 5 -2.27 0.00 -13.09
C PHE A 5 -2.42 -0.87 -14.33
N ASN A 6 -1.35 -1.55 -14.76
CA ASN A 6 -1.40 -2.41 -15.94
C ASN A 6 -1.72 -3.85 -15.53
N CYS A 7 -2.63 -4.50 -16.26
CA CYS A 7 -2.95 -5.89 -16.07
C CYS A 7 -1.69 -6.75 -16.30
N PRO A 8 -1.30 -7.61 -15.35
CA PRO A 8 -0.10 -8.43 -15.49
C PRO A 8 -0.23 -9.52 -16.57
N ARG A 9 -1.46 -9.84 -17.00
CA ARG A 9 -1.71 -10.86 -18.02
C ARG A 9 -1.61 -10.31 -19.45
N CYS A 10 -2.18 -9.15 -19.72
CA CYS A 10 -2.32 -8.62 -21.09
C CYS A 10 -1.74 -7.21 -21.29
N GLY A 11 -1.36 -6.52 -20.20
CA GLY A 11 -0.86 -5.15 -20.27
C GLY A 11 -1.93 -4.07 -20.42
N SER A 12 -3.23 -4.41 -20.44
CA SER A 12 -4.30 -3.41 -20.49
C SER A 12 -4.33 -2.56 -19.22
N VAL A 13 -4.65 -1.28 -19.34
CA VAL A 13 -4.80 -0.37 -18.19
C VAL A 13 -6.09 -0.71 -17.44
N VAL A 14 -5.98 -0.91 -16.12
CA VAL A 14 -7.10 -1.27 -15.26
C VAL A 14 -7.16 -0.34 -14.05
N GLY A 15 -8.38 -0.03 -13.60
CA GLY A 15 -8.61 0.78 -12.41
C GLY A 15 -8.46 -0.02 -11.12
N TYR A 16 -8.04 0.64 -10.05
CA TYR A 16 -7.87 0.02 -8.74
C TYR A 16 -9.13 -0.66 -8.17
N ASN A 17 -10.32 -0.22 -8.58
CA ASN A 17 -11.60 -0.75 -8.10
C ASN A 17 -12.19 -1.87 -8.97
N GLN A 18 -11.45 -2.38 -9.96
CA GLN A 18 -11.93 -3.39 -10.90
C GLN A 18 -11.54 -4.80 -10.44
N LEU A 19 -12.53 -5.69 -10.31
CA LEU A 19 -12.33 -7.09 -9.91
C LEU A 19 -11.82 -7.97 -11.06
N TRP A 20 -11.92 -7.50 -12.31
CA TRP A 20 -11.42 -8.20 -13.48
C TRP A 20 -10.93 -7.22 -14.55
N CYS A 21 -10.02 -7.69 -15.40
CA CYS A 21 -9.54 -6.94 -16.55
C CYS A 21 -10.57 -7.02 -17.69
N GLU A 22 -11.12 -5.88 -18.10
CA GLU A 22 -12.05 -5.80 -19.24
C GLU A 22 -11.40 -6.16 -20.59
N GLY A 23 -10.06 -6.11 -20.67
CA GLY A 23 -9.33 -6.45 -21.90
C GLY A 23 -9.11 -7.95 -22.12
N CYS A 24 -8.99 -8.75 -21.05
CA CYS A 24 -8.66 -10.18 -21.18
C CYS A 24 -9.46 -11.12 -20.28
N GLY A 25 -10.31 -10.59 -19.40
CA GLY A 25 -11.09 -11.37 -18.44
C GLY A 25 -10.29 -11.93 -17.25
N PHE A 26 -9.05 -11.49 -17.02
CA PHE A 26 -8.28 -11.93 -15.87
C PHE A 26 -8.86 -11.37 -14.56
N GLN A 27 -9.05 -12.22 -13.56
CA GLN A 27 -9.47 -11.80 -12.23
C GLN A 27 -8.33 -11.06 -11.52
N LEU A 28 -8.63 -9.87 -11.00
CA LEU A 28 -7.71 -8.98 -10.32
C LEU A 28 -7.98 -9.07 -8.83
N ASP A 29 -6.94 -9.33 -8.05
CA ASP A 29 -7.03 -9.41 -6.60
C ASP A 29 -6.68 -8.02 -6.01
N ILE A 30 -7.68 -7.38 -5.40
CA ILE A 30 -7.61 -5.98 -4.92
C ILE A 30 -7.16 -5.93 -3.44
N GLU A 31 -6.92 -7.08 -2.80
CA GLU A 31 -6.54 -7.20 -1.37
C GLU A 31 -5.24 -6.43 -1.01
N GLY A 32 -4.45 -6.00 -1.99
CA GLY A 32 -3.12 -5.44 -1.78
C GLY A 32 -2.99 -3.91 -1.62
N TYR A 33 -4.07 -3.14 -1.53
CA TYR A 33 -3.96 -1.67 -1.55
C TYR A 33 -5.04 -0.96 -0.69
N SER A 34 -5.44 -1.61 0.40
CA SER A 34 -6.00 -0.94 1.58
C SER A 34 -4.91 -0.47 2.56
N SER A 35 -3.68 -0.29 2.10
CA SER A 35 -2.56 0.13 2.95
C SER A 35 -1.97 1.39 2.34
N TRP A 36 -2.51 2.53 2.78
CA TRP A 36 -1.84 3.69 3.38
C TRP A 36 -2.80 4.13 4.50
N GLU A 37 -2.65 3.60 5.72
CA GLU A 37 -1.84 4.16 6.81
C GLU A 37 -2.40 5.48 7.40
N GLU A 38 -3.42 5.34 8.24
CA GLU A 38 -3.59 6.20 9.40
C GLU A 38 -2.94 5.50 10.62
N ALA A 39 -1.62 5.32 10.55
CA ALA A 39 -0.79 5.02 11.70
C ALA A 39 -0.03 6.30 12.05
N THR A 40 -0.69 7.22 12.77
CA THR A 40 0.00 8.27 13.50
C THR A 40 0.70 7.61 14.69
N GLU A 41 1.82 6.96 14.43
CA GLU A 41 2.66 6.38 15.47
C GLU A 41 3.66 7.44 15.92
N GLU A 42 3.24 8.27 16.87
CA GLU A 42 4.11 9.13 17.66
C GLU A 42 5.01 8.25 18.54
N LYS A 43 6.19 7.87 18.02
CA LYS A 43 7.27 7.41 18.89
C LYS A 43 7.93 8.65 19.50
N LYS A 44 7.62 8.95 20.76
CA LYS A 44 8.52 9.73 21.61
C LYS A 44 9.73 8.86 21.89
N ASP A 45 10.87 9.28 21.37
CA ASP A 45 12.18 8.86 21.86
C ASP A 45 12.27 9.27 23.35
N ASP A 46 12.04 8.32 24.25
CA ASP A 46 12.52 8.41 25.63
C ASP A 46 14.03 8.15 25.58
N ASP A 47 14.74 9.27 25.50
CA ASP A 47 16.12 9.52 25.81
C ASP A 47 16.62 8.72 27.03
N CYS A 48 17.31 7.62 26.74
CA CYS A 48 18.16 6.93 27.72
C CYS A 48 19.37 7.82 28.03
N TYR A 49 19.22 8.74 28.98
CA TYR A 49 20.31 9.47 29.62
C TYR A 49 21.12 8.46 30.44
N TRP A 50 22.31 8.09 29.96
CA TRP A 50 23.26 7.30 30.74
C TRP A 50 23.96 8.24 31.71
N ASP A 51 23.57 8.22 32.99
CA ASP A 51 24.40 8.78 34.06
C ASP A 51 25.52 7.77 34.39
N ASP A 52 26.68 7.98 33.76
CA ASP A 52 27.97 7.56 34.28
C ASP A 52 28.27 8.40 35.53
N ASP A 53 28.16 7.83 36.73
CA ASP A 53 28.84 8.38 37.90
C ASP A 53 29.46 7.27 38.78
N PHE A 54 30.63 7.63 39.29
CA PHE A 54 31.74 6.82 39.78
C PHE A 54 31.68 6.63 41.30
#